data_AF-A0A9E5QUL5-F1
#
_entry.id   AF-A0A9E5QUL5-F1
#
_cell.length_a   1.000
_cell.length_b   1.000
_cell.length_c   1.000
_cell.angle_alpha   90.00
_cell.angle_beta   90.00
_cell.angle_gamma   90.00
#
_symmetry.space_group_name_H-M   'P 1'
#
loop_
_entity.id
_entity.type
_entity.pdbx_description
1 polymer ?
#
loop_
_entity_poly.entity_id
_entity_poly.type
_entity_poly.pdbx_seq_one_letter_code
_entity_poly.pdbx_strand_id
1 'polypeptide(L)'
;MQVLNLITHKKQRYEKWTAIILAATLGFACNDTYSNLLPGKWQAIEVVEENTPLGVHTEIIQFQFDNNSYYTYQGTLKYREAGTYHVQSNYLYTIDTVNQASTEKVVEIVQLTADSMLLE
;
A
#
# COMPACT_ATOMS: atom_id res chain seq x y z
N MET A 1 34.04 2.34 76.97
CA MET A 1 34.32 3.03 75.69
C MET A 1 33.32 2.52 74.66
N GLN A 2 32.48 3.40 74.11
CA GLN A 2 31.53 3.07 73.04
C GLN A 2 32.27 2.80 71.73
N VAL A 3 31.87 1.80 70.94
CA VAL A 3 31.83 1.91 69.47
C VAL A 3 30.64 1.09 68.93
N LEU A 4 29.88 1.76 68.08
CA LEU A 4 28.64 1.38 67.40
C LEU A 4 28.97 0.78 66.01
N ASN A 5 27.94 0.20 65.36
CA ASN A 5 27.74 0.10 63.90
C ASN A 5 28.45 -1.03 63.12
N LEU A 6 27.91 -1.59 62.03
CA LEU A 6 26.67 -1.38 61.27
C LEU A 6 26.43 -2.64 60.42
N ILE A 7 25.20 -3.15 60.42
CA ILE A 7 24.72 -4.14 59.45
C ILE A 7 24.59 -3.43 58.09
N THR A 8 25.20 -3.96 57.03
CA THR A 8 24.92 -3.52 55.65
C THR A 8 24.20 -4.64 54.90
N HIS A 9 22.87 -4.54 54.81
CA HIS A 9 22.10 -5.28 53.83
C HIS A 9 22.32 -4.66 52.44
N LYS A 10 22.94 -5.40 51.52
CA LYS A 10 22.95 -5.03 50.09
C LYS A 10 21.54 -5.19 49.52
N LYS A 11 20.91 -4.07 49.18
CA LYS A 11 19.64 -3.99 48.45
C LYS A 11 19.92 -4.22 46.96
N GLN A 12 19.50 -5.35 46.40
CA GLN A 12 19.53 -5.57 44.95
C GLN A 12 18.48 -4.69 44.27
N ARG A 13 18.90 -3.95 43.23
CA ARG A 13 18.08 -3.04 42.44
C ARG A 13 18.12 -3.50 40.99
N TYR A 14 17.18 -4.34 40.60
CA TYR A 14 16.94 -4.77 39.22
C TYR A 14 15.55 -4.34 38.77
N GLU A 15 15.34 -3.03 38.67
CA GLU A 15 14.16 -2.47 38.03
C GLU A 15 14.64 -1.27 37.22
N LYS A 16 14.64 -1.39 35.88
CA LYS A 16 14.60 -0.30 34.88
C LYS A 16 14.98 -0.73 33.45
N TRP A 17 15.49 -1.94 33.22
CA TRP A 17 15.97 -2.33 31.88
C TRP A 17 14.97 -3.14 31.03
N THR A 18 13.92 -3.71 31.64
CA THR A 18 12.92 -4.52 30.91
C THR A 18 11.94 -3.68 30.08
N ALA A 19 11.70 -2.42 30.43
CA ALA A 19 10.74 -1.56 29.72
C ALA A 19 11.27 -1.04 28.37
N ILE A 20 12.58 -0.97 28.16
CA ILE A 20 13.19 -0.38 26.96
C ILE A 20 13.17 -1.38 25.79
N ILE A 21 13.23 -2.68 26.06
CA ILE A 21 13.28 -3.72 25.01
C ILE A 21 11.91 -3.92 24.35
N LEU A 22 10.80 -3.72 25.09
CA LEU A 22 9.44 -3.88 24.56
C LEU A 22 9.02 -2.72 23.63
N ALA A 23 9.59 -1.53 23.82
CA ALA A 23 9.28 -0.35 23.00
C ALA A 23 10.00 -0.35 21.64
N ALA A 24 11.12 -1.08 21.51
CA ALA A 24 11.94 -1.12 20.29
C ALA A 24 11.38 -2.01 19.17
N THR A 25 10.43 -2.91 19.46
CA THR A 25 9.91 -3.88 18.49
C THR A 25 8.67 -3.41 17.72
N LEU A 26 8.08 -2.26 18.08
CA LEU A 26 6.83 -1.76 17.49
C LEU A 26 7.04 -0.92 16.19
N GLY A 27 8.29 -0.65 15.79
CA GLY A 27 8.60 0.29 14.71
C GLY A 27 8.70 -0.29 13.29
N PHE A 28 8.56 -1.61 13.08
CA PHE A 28 8.86 -2.24 11.79
C PHE A 28 7.64 -2.67 10.96
N ALA A 29 6.42 -2.29 11.35
CA ALA A 29 5.19 -2.72 10.65
C ALA A 29 4.75 -1.79 9.50
N CYS A 30 5.64 -0.94 8.97
CA CYS A 30 5.34 -0.12 7.79
C CYS A 30 5.87 -0.84 6.54
N ASN A 31 5.10 -1.81 6.05
CA ASN A 31 5.36 -2.39 4.73
C ASN A 31 4.27 -1.90 3.78
N ASP A 32 4.67 -1.19 2.72
CA ASP A 32 3.78 -0.75 1.66
C ASP A 32 3.27 -1.98 0.90
N THR A 33 2.15 -2.51 1.38
CA THR A 33 1.62 -3.82 0.96
C THR A 33 1.21 -3.79 -0.52
N TYR A 34 0.83 -2.61 -1.03
CA TYR A 34 0.42 -2.43 -2.43
C TYR A 34 1.58 -2.58 -3.41
N SER A 35 2.76 -2.08 -3.05
CA SER A 35 3.95 -2.11 -3.92
C SER A 35 4.34 -3.50 -4.40
N ASN A 36 4.00 -4.54 -3.64
CA ASN A 36 4.32 -5.93 -3.97
C ASN A 36 3.15 -6.70 -4.64
N LEU A 37 1.91 -6.22 -4.51
CA LEU A 37 0.72 -6.91 -5.02
C LEU A 37 0.22 -6.33 -6.35
N LEU A 38 0.45 -5.03 -6.59
CA LEU A 38 -0.08 -4.34 -7.77
C LEU A 38 0.63 -4.72 -9.09
N PRO A 39 1.96 -4.92 -9.14
CA PRO A 39 2.65 -5.30 -10.38
C PRO A 39 2.08 -6.61 -10.95
N GLY A 40 1.70 -6.58 -12.22
CA GLY A 40 0.99 -7.70 -12.85
C GLY A 40 0.09 -7.26 -13.99
N LYS A 41 -0.67 -8.22 -14.52
CA LYS A 41 -1.69 -8.00 -15.54
C LYS A 41 -3.06 -8.16 -14.90
N TRP A 42 -3.90 -7.16 -15.07
CA TRP A 42 -5.24 -7.11 -14.53
C TRP A 42 -6.23 -6.98 -15.67
N GLN A 43 -7.27 -7.80 -15.65
CA GLN A 43 -8.39 -7.72 -16.59
C GLN A 43 -9.64 -7.38 -15.80
N ALA A 44 -10.44 -6.44 -16.31
CA ALA A 44 -11.72 -6.16 -15.69
C ALA A 44 -12.64 -7.39 -15.79
N ILE A 45 -13.39 -7.64 -14.73
CA ILE A 45 -14.45 -8.66 -14.71
C ILE A 45 -15.85 -8.03 -14.68
N GLU A 46 -15.95 -6.82 -14.13
CA GLU A 46 -17.18 -6.06 -13.99
C GLU A 46 -16.83 -4.56 -13.99
N VAL A 47 -17.75 -3.74 -14.49
CA VAL A 47 -17.70 -2.28 -14.36
C VAL A 47 -19.08 -1.84 -13.90
N VAL A 48 -19.14 -1.05 -12.84
CA VAL A 48 -20.40 -0.60 -12.22
C VAL A 48 -20.45 0.91 -12.24
N GLU A 49 -21.58 1.48 -12.65
CA GLU A 49 -21.86 2.92 -12.59
C GLU A 49 -23.16 3.12 -11.82
N GLU A 50 -23.14 3.95 -10.77
CA GLU A 50 -24.30 4.20 -9.90
C GLU A 50 -24.98 2.91 -9.38
N ASN A 51 -24.19 1.89 -9.00
CA ASN A 51 -24.65 0.55 -8.58
C ASN A 51 -25.32 -0.29 -9.68
N THR A 52 -25.18 0.11 -10.95
CA THR A 52 -25.69 -0.63 -12.10
C THR A 52 -24.52 -1.18 -12.93
N PRO A 53 -24.42 -2.51 -13.12
CA PRO A 53 -23.41 -3.08 -14.00
C PRO A 53 -23.55 -2.53 -15.43
N LEU A 54 -22.45 -2.03 -15.98
CA LEU A 54 -22.38 -1.61 -17.37
C LEU A 54 -22.24 -2.83 -18.27
N GLY A 55 -23.08 -2.91 -19.31
CA GLY A 55 -23.03 -3.96 -20.33
C GLY A 55 -21.88 -3.80 -21.32
N VAL A 56 -20.66 -3.56 -20.83
CA VAL A 56 -19.46 -3.38 -21.65
C VAL A 56 -18.68 -4.69 -21.80
N HIS A 57 -17.91 -4.81 -22.87
CA HIS A 57 -16.93 -5.88 -23.03
C HIS A 57 -15.81 -5.69 -22.01
N THR A 58 -15.78 -6.47 -20.94
CA THR A 58 -14.78 -6.31 -19.87
C THR A 58 -13.43 -6.93 -20.26
N GLU A 59 -13.43 -7.89 -21.19
CA GLU A 59 -12.24 -8.55 -21.70
C GLU A 59 -11.24 -7.62 -22.40
N ILE A 60 -11.71 -6.48 -22.91
CA ILE A 60 -10.85 -5.48 -23.57
C ILE A 60 -10.25 -4.47 -22.58
N ILE A 61 -10.78 -4.41 -21.35
CA ILE A 61 -10.36 -3.48 -20.31
C ILE A 61 -9.24 -4.13 -19.50
N GLN A 62 -8.02 -3.62 -19.63
CA GLN A 62 -6.82 -4.23 -19.06
C GLN A 62 -5.87 -3.18 -18.50
N PHE A 63 -5.32 -3.46 -17.32
CA PHE A 63 -4.16 -2.76 -16.78
C PHE A 63 -2.95 -3.68 -16.76
N GLN A 64 -1.78 -3.09 -16.96
CA GLN A 64 -0.51 -3.75 -16.65
C GLN A 64 0.35 -2.78 -15.88
N PHE A 65 0.82 -3.20 -14.72
CA PHE A 65 1.74 -2.46 -13.86
C PHE A 65 3.07 -3.20 -13.80
N ASP A 66 4.19 -2.49 -13.93
CA ASP A 66 5.52 -3.08 -13.76
C ASP A 66 6.18 -2.66 -12.44
N ASN A 67 7.31 -3.30 -12.11
CA ASN A 67 8.07 -3.00 -10.90
C ASN A 67 8.85 -1.68 -10.95
N ASN A 68 8.84 -0.98 -12.09
CA ASN A 68 9.55 0.27 -12.31
C ASN A 68 8.60 1.48 -12.30
N SER A 69 7.41 1.33 -11.71
CA SER A 69 6.40 2.37 -11.65
C SER A 69 5.85 2.82 -13.01
N TYR A 70 5.90 1.96 -14.03
CA TYR A 70 5.22 2.18 -15.30
C TYR A 70 3.93 1.37 -15.43
N TYR A 71 2.93 1.97 -16.07
CA TYR A 71 1.68 1.31 -16.37
C TYR A 71 1.29 1.44 -17.84
N THR A 72 0.47 0.49 -18.30
CA THR A 72 -0.33 0.63 -19.52
C THR A 72 -1.78 0.31 -19.22
N TYR A 73 -2.68 1.06 -19.82
CA TYR A 73 -4.11 0.82 -19.76
C TYR A 73 -4.69 0.68 -21.17
N GLN A 74 -5.55 -0.30 -21.35
CA GLN A 74 -6.40 -0.45 -22.53
C GLN A 74 -7.85 -0.42 -22.08
N GLY A 75 -8.63 0.48 -22.65
CA GLY A 75 -10.05 0.64 -22.32
C GLY A 75 -10.97 0.33 -23.51
N THR A 76 -12.25 0.64 -23.33
CA THR A 76 -13.25 0.59 -24.39
C THR A 76 -12.97 1.66 -25.46
N LEU A 77 -13.67 1.59 -26.61
CA LEU A 77 -13.57 2.59 -27.68
C LEU A 77 -12.15 2.82 -28.24
N LYS A 78 -11.28 1.80 -28.17
CA LYS A 78 -9.85 1.85 -28.57
C LYS A 78 -9.02 2.85 -27.77
N TYR A 79 -9.51 3.28 -26.61
CA TYR A 79 -8.76 4.14 -25.72
C TYR A 79 -7.55 3.40 -25.12
N ARG A 80 -6.41 4.09 -25.07
CA ARG A 80 -5.15 3.56 -24.54
C ARG A 80 -4.42 4.66 -23.78
N GLU A 81 -3.82 4.30 -22.67
CA GLU A 81 -2.93 5.17 -21.89
C GLU A 81 -1.65 4.42 -21.56
N ALA A 82 -0.56 5.16 -21.36
CA ALA A 82 0.63 4.63 -20.70
C ALA A 82 1.41 5.75 -20.03
N GLY A 83 2.09 5.41 -18.94
CA GLY A 83 2.91 6.38 -18.23
C GLY A 83 3.35 5.85 -16.89
N THR A 84 3.44 6.73 -15.90
CA THR A 84 3.91 6.33 -14.56
C THR A 84 2.77 6.24 -13.57
N TYR A 85 2.94 5.40 -12.57
CA TYR A 85 2.01 5.26 -11.47
C TYR A 85 2.74 5.28 -10.12
N HIS A 86 2.03 5.66 -9.07
CA HIS A 86 2.48 5.43 -7.71
C HIS A 86 1.28 5.17 -6.80
N VAL A 87 1.53 4.55 -5.66
CA VAL A 87 0.51 4.33 -4.63
C VAL A 87 0.89 5.15 -3.41
N GLN A 88 -0.08 5.87 -2.86
CA GLN A 88 0.07 6.56 -1.59
C GLN A 88 -1.16 6.28 -0.74
N SER A 89 -0.94 5.70 0.45
CA SER A 89 -2.01 5.18 1.30
C SER A 89 -2.85 4.13 0.54
N ASN A 90 -4.13 4.39 0.32
CA ASN A 90 -5.07 3.56 -0.43
C ASN A 90 -5.41 4.18 -1.80
N TYR A 91 -4.60 5.09 -2.33
CA TYR A 91 -4.89 5.74 -3.61
C TYR A 91 -3.85 5.36 -4.66
N LEU A 92 -4.33 5.01 -5.85
CA LEU A 92 -3.54 4.81 -7.05
C LEU A 92 -3.54 6.10 -7.87
N TYR A 93 -2.35 6.63 -8.08
CA TYR A 93 -2.10 7.81 -8.90
C TYR A 93 -1.51 7.36 -10.23
N THR A 94 -2.05 7.85 -11.34
CA THR A 94 -1.54 7.56 -12.68
C THR A 94 -1.40 8.84 -13.48
N ILE A 95 -0.30 8.98 -14.21
CA ILE A 95 -0.09 10.07 -15.16
C ILE A 95 0.16 9.50 -16.54
N ASP A 96 -0.76 9.76 -17.47
CA ASP A 96 -0.61 9.37 -18.87
C ASP A 96 0.42 10.29 -19.52
N THR A 97 1.42 9.69 -20.16
CA THR A 97 2.53 10.38 -20.82
C THR A 97 2.46 10.26 -22.35
N VAL A 98 1.51 9.46 -22.86
CA VAL A 98 1.33 9.21 -24.30
C VAL A 98 0.32 10.19 -24.90
N ASN A 99 -0.80 10.44 -24.22
CA ASN A 99 -1.80 11.39 -24.69
C ASN A 99 -1.49 12.82 -24.22
N GLN A 100 -1.64 13.80 -25.12
CA GLN A 100 -1.37 15.22 -24.82
C GLN A 100 -2.39 15.77 -23.82
N ALA A 101 -1.96 16.74 -22.99
CA ALA A 101 -2.78 17.42 -21.98
C ALA A 101 -3.39 16.49 -20.90
N SER A 102 -2.72 15.38 -20.61
CA SER A 102 -3.04 14.50 -19.49
C SER A 102 -2.83 15.21 -18.15
N THR A 103 -3.80 15.05 -17.25
CA THR A 103 -3.67 15.38 -15.82
C THR A 103 -3.51 14.09 -15.03
N GLU A 104 -2.89 14.17 -13.87
CA GLU A 104 -2.87 13.06 -12.93
C GLU A 104 -4.29 12.62 -12.60
N LYS A 105 -4.52 11.30 -12.64
CA LYS A 105 -5.76 10.65 -12.23
C LYS A 105 -5.50 9.98 -10.90
N VAL A 106 -6.50 10.02 -10.02
CA VAL A 106 -6.45 9.42 -8.70
C VAL A 106 -7.70 8.56 -8.53
N VAL A 107 -7.52 7.31 -8.13
CA VAL A 107 -8.58 6.38 -7.80
C VAL A 107 -8.29 5.71 -6.46
N GLU A 108 -9.32 5.35 -5.71
CA GLU A 108 -9.18 4.61 -4.47
C GLU A 108 -9.02 3.12 -4.75
N ILE A 109 -8.07 2.47 -4.06
CA ILE A 109 -7.91 1.01 -4.01
C ILE A 109 -8.70 0.50 -2.80
N VAL A 110 -9.92 0.05 -3.04
CA VAL A 110 -10.80 -0.49 -2.00
C VAL A 110 -10.34 -1.88 -1.57
N GLN A 111 -9.84 -2.67 -2.52
CA GLN A 111 -9.30 -4.01 -2.27
C GLN A 111 -8.13 -4.30 -3.21
N LEU A 112 -7.05 -4.86 -2.65
CA LEU A 112 -5.97 -5.46 -3.42
C LEU A 112 -5.49 -6.76 -2.76
N THR A 113 -5.62 -7.86 -3.48
CA THR A 113 -5.06 -9.18 -3.15
C THR A 113 -4.15 -9.65 -4.28
N ALA A 114 -3.63 -10.88 -4.20
CA ALA A 114 -2.80 -11.44 -5.28
C ALA A 114 -3.58 -11.71 -6.59
N ASP A 115 -4.91 -11.77 -6.54
CA ASP A 115 -5.78 -12.17 -7.64
C ASP A 115 -7.00 -11.26 -7.87
N SER A 116 -7.21 -10.26 -6.99
CA SER A 116 -8.37 -9.38 -7.04
C SER A 116 -7.96 -7.93 -6.80
N MET A 117 -8.54 -7.02 -7.57
CA MET A 117 -8.39 -5.58 -7.41
C MET A 117 -9.74 -4.90 -7.59
N LEU A 118 -10.10 -4.00 -6.67
CA LEU A 118 -11.28 -3.16 -6.73
C LEU A 118 -10.86 -1.69 -6.64
N LEU A 119 -11.33 -0.88 -7.59
CA LEU A 119 -11.05 0.55 -7.70
C LEU A 119 -12.35 1.36 -7.67
N GLU A 120 -12.34 2.51 -6.98
CA GLU A 120 -13.46 3.48 -6.89
C GLU A 120 -13.03 4.92 -7.22
#